data_AF-A0A7C1CEF4-F1
#
_entry.id   AF-A0A7C1CEF4-F1
#
_cell.length_a   1.000
_cell.length_b   1.000
_cell.length_c   1.000
_cell.angle_alpha   90.00
_cell.angle_beta   90.00
_cell.angle_gamma   90.00
#
_symmetry.space_group_name_H-M   'P 1'
#
loop_
_entity.id
_entity.type
_entity.pdbx_description
1 polymer ?
#
loop_
_entity_poly.entity_id
_entity_poly.type
_entity_poly.pdbx_seq_one_letter_code
_entity_poly.pdbx_strand_id
1 'polypeptide(L)'
;MQPLDYLKNYTGKNVFVKLKDGTEYSGKLRLTDNAMNLVMDETKMVTELNKLVAQLGTVFIRGSNLLFISIEPEKVTFFEQNQQQQTQPQEESKDLNDDE
;
A
#
# COMPACT_ATOMS: atom_id res chain seq x y z
N MET A 1 -6.82 27.43 2.86
CA MET A 1 -5.93 26.74 1.91
C MET A 1 -6.71 25.60 1.29
N GLN A 2 -6.79 25.52 -0.05
CA GLN A 2 -7.52 24.42 -0.68
C GLN A 2 -6.66 23.14 -0.65
N PRO A 3 -7.26 21.94 -0.58
CA PRO A 3 -6.50 20.68 -0.53
C PRO A 3 -5.47 20.53 -1.66
N LEU A 4 -5.81 20.99 -2.87
CA LEU A 4 -4.89 20.93 -4.00
C LEU A 4 -3.66 21.84 -3.83
N ASP A 5 -3.82 23.02 -3.24
CA ASP A 5 -2.69 23.91 -2.93
C ASP A 5 -1.73 23.23 -1.95
N TYR A 6 -2.29 22.41 -1.05
CA TYR A 6 -1.51 21.68 -0.06
C TYR A 6 -0.67 20.59 -0.70
N LEU A 7 -1.24 19.88 -1.67
CA LEU A 7 -0.50 18.92 -2.48
C LEU A 7 0.58 19.59 -3.33
N LYS A 8 0.28 20.74 -3.97
CA LYS A 8 1.25 21.50 -4.78
C LYS A 8 2.48 21.93 -3.94
N ASN A 9 2.27 22.32 -2.69
CA ASN A 9 3.34 22.66 -1.75
C ASN A 9 4.21 21.47 -1.31
N TYR A 10 3.81 20.25 -1.66
CA TYR A 10 4.57 19.02 -1.42
C TYR A 10 5.40 18.55 -2.61
N THR A 11 5.50 19.37 -3.66
CA THR A 11 6.41 19.12 -4.78
C THR A 11 7.85 18.95 -4.29
N GLY A 12 8.53 17.92 -4.80
CA GLY A 12 9.88 17.52 -4.41
C GLY A 12 9.95 16.64 -3.17
N LYS A 13 8.83 16.25 -2.56
CA LYS A 13 8.79 15.39 -1.37
C LYS A 13 8.19 14.02 -1.69
N ASN A 14 8.50 13.03 -0.85
CA ASN A 14 7.90 11.70 -0.97
C ASN A 14 6.44 11.73 -0.55
N VAL A 15 5.61 11.06 -1.34
CA VAL A 15 4.18 10.86 -1.11
C VAL A 15 3.85 9.39 -1.33
N PHE A 16 2.78 8.94 -0.68
CA PHE A 16 2.17 7.64 -0.92
C PHE A 16 0.86 7.84 -1.68
N VAL A 17 0.61 6.99 -2.67
CA VAL A 17 -0.58 7.04 -3.53
C VAL A 17 -1.22 5.67 -3.58
N LYS A 18 -2.51 5.59 -3.25
CA LYS A 18 -3.33 4.41 -3.51
C LYS A 18 -4.26 4.68 -4.67
N LEU A 19 -4.30 3.76 -5.62
CA LEU A 19 -5.24 3.80 -6.74
C LEU A 19 -6.54 3.08 -6.39
N LYS A 20 -7.58 3.35 -7.17
CA LYS A 20 -8.91 2.71 -7.03
C LYS A 20 -8.89 1.19 -7.23
N ASP A 21 -7.92 0.67 -7.98
CA ASP A 21 -7.73 -0.77 -8.18
C ASP A 21 -6.93 -1.44 -7.05
N GLY A 22 -6.54 -0.67 -6.02
CA GLY A 22 -5.77 -1.16 -4.89
C GLY A 22 -4.25 -1.08 -5.07
N THR A 23 -3.75 -0.70 -6.25
CA THR A 23 -2.30 -0.56 -6.48
C THR A 23 -1.74 0.60 -5.66
N GLU A 24 -0.55 0.39 -5.09
CA GLU A 24 0.09 1.35 -4.19
C GLU A 24 1.46 1.78 -4.69
N TYR A 25 1.71 3.08 -4.60
CA TYR A 25 2.94 3.71 -5.03
C TYR A 25 3.51 4.58 -3.92
N SER A 26 4.83 4.57 -3.80
CA SER A 26 5.61 5.51 -2.98
C SER A 26 6.68 6.14 -3.86
N GLY A 27 6.78 7.46 -3.86
CA GLY A 27 7.74 8.18 -4.70
C GLY A 27 7.70 9.68 -4.49
N LYS A 28 8.58 10.40 -5.18
CA LYS A 28 8.76 11.84 -5.05
C LYS A 28 7.80 12.57 -5.98
N LEU A 29 6.90 13.40 -5.44
CA LEU A 29 5.98 14.20 -6.24
C LEU A 29 6.76 15.23 -7.07
N ARG A 30 6.77 15.12 -8.40
CA ARG A 30 7.41 16.09 -9.30
C ARG A 30 6.45 17.19 -9.73
N LEU A 31 5.21 16.84 -10.05
CA LEU A 31 4.21 17.78 -10.57
C LEU A 31 2.80 17.29 -10.26
N THR A 32 1.88 18.24 -10.05
CA THR A 32 0.44 17.97 -10.04
C THR A 32 -0.34 19.10 -10.73
N ASP A 33 -1.47 18.76 -11.36
CA ASP A 33 -2.38 19.70 -12.00
C ASP A 33 -3.74 19.81 -11.29
N ASN A 34 -4.66 20.60 -11.84
CA ASN A 34 -5.98 20.80 -11.24
C ASN A 34 -6.90 19.58 -11.31
N ALA A 35 -6.60 18.60 -12.16
CA ALA A 35 -7.30 17.33 -12.22
C ALA A 35 -6.66 16.26 -11.31
N MET A 36 -5.65 16.64 -10.53
CA MET A 36 -4.81 15.76 -9.70
C MET A 36 -4.08 14.68 -10.53
N ASN A 37 -3.78 14.93 -11.79
CA ASN A 37 -2.77 14.11 -12.47
C ASN A 37 -1.43 14.32 -11.76
N LEU A 38 -0.64 13.27 -11.61
CA LEU A 38 0.64 13.30 -10.92
C LEU A 38 1.77 12.86 -11.85
N VAL A 39 2.90 13.54 -11.76
CA VAL A 39 4.20 13.00 -12.19
C VAL A 39 4.99 12.71 -10.93
N MET A 40 5.49 11.49 -10.79
CA MET A 40 6.29 11.07 -9.64
C MET A 40 7.62 10.49 -10.10
N ASP A 41 8.70 10.86 -9.40
CA ASP A 41 10.04 10.31 -9.59
C ASP A 41 10.38 9.25 -8.54
N GLU A 42 11.42 8.47 -8.82
CA GLU A 42 11.94 7.45 -7.89
C GLU A 42 10.83 6.52 -7.37
N THR A 43 9.80 6.30 -8.20
CA THR A 43 8.55 5.66 -7.80
C THR A 43 8.77 4.17 -7.64
N LYS A 44 8.24 3.66 -6.53
CA LYS A 44 8.22 2.25 -6.16
C LYS A 44 6.77 1.81 -6.08
N MET A 45 6.46 0.66 -6.64
CA MET A 45 5.23 -0.06 -6.30
C MET A 45 5.47 -0.81 -4.98
N VAL A 46 4.54 -0.68 -4.04
CA VAL A 46 4.63 -1.32 -2.72
C VAL A 46 3.38 -2.14 -2.43
N THR A 47 3.46 -3.06 -1.48
CA THR A 47 2.29 -3.73 -0.90
C THR A 47 1.74 -2.94 0.28
N GLU A 48 0.55 -3.32 0.77
CA GLU A 48 -0.05 -2.72 1.98
C GLU A 48 0.85 -2.83 3.21
N LEU A 49 1.78 -3.80 3.24
CA LEU A 49 2.78 -3.94 4.31
C LEU A 49 4.06 -3.13 4.03
N ASN A 50 3.98 -2.13 3.15
CA ASN A 50 5.08 -1.29 2.68
C ASN A 50 6.28 -2.08 2.12
N LYS A 51 6.03 -3.29 1.58
CA LYS A 51 7.08 -4.12 0.97
C LYS A 51 7.26 -3.72 -0.49
N LEU A 52 8.50 -3.55 -0.93
CA LEU A 52 8.82 -3.24 -2.33
C LEU A 52 8.36 -4.37 -3.26
N VAL A 53 7.55 -4.02 -4.26
CA VAL A 53 7.15 -4.91 -5.36
C VAL A 53 8.00 -4.65 -6.60
N ALA A 54 8.15 -3.38 -6.99
CA ALA A 54 8.92 -2.99 -8.18
C ALA A 54 9.44 -1.55 -8.09
N GLN A 55 10.55 -1.25 -8.77
CA GLN A 55 11.06 0.11 -8.97
C GLN A 55 10.69 0.57 -10.39
N LEU A 56 9.94 1.67 -10.49
CA LEU A 56 9.39 2.17 -11.75
C LEU A 56 10.09 3.44 -12.25
N GLY A 57 10.80 4.16 -11.37
CA GLY A 57 11.46 5.40 -11.74
C GLY A 57 10.45 6.53 -11.92
N THR A 58 10.35 7.10 -13.12
CA THR A 58 9.40 8.19 -13.41
C THR A 58 8.07 7.63 -13.89
N VAL A 59 6.97 7.99 -13.23
CA VAL A 59 5.62 7.56 -13.61
C VAL A 59 4.68 8.74 -13.77
N PHE A 60 3.70 8.57 -14.65
CA PHE A 60 2.54 9.45 -14.78
C PHE A 60 1.29 8.73 -14.27
N ILE A 61 0.55 9.36 -13.37
CA ILE A 61 -0.69 8.83 -12.78
C ILE A 61 -1.84 9.76 -13.14
N ARG A 62 -2.92 9.19 -13.71
CA ARG A 62 -4.15 9.94 -14.02
C ARG A 62 -4.96 10.20 -12.75
N GLY A 63 -5.34 11.45 -12.50
CA GLY A 63 -5.98 11.88 -11.25
C GLY A 63 -7.32 11.21 -10.96
N SER A 64 -8.08 10.82 -12.00
CA SER A 64 -9.34 10.09 -11.80
C SER A 64 -9.18 8.71 -11.15
N ASN A 65 -7.98 8.13 -11.21
CA ASN A 65 -7.69 6.78 -10.72
C ASN A 65 -7.16 6.80 -9.28
N LEU A 66 -6.91 7.99 -8.73
CA LEU A 66 -6.54 8.16 -7.33
C LEU A 66 -7.70 7.75 -6.42
N LEU A 67 -7.37 6.98 -5.39
CA LEU A 67 -8.24 6.77 -4.24
C LEU A 67 -7.88 7.79 -3.14
N PHE A 68 -6.59 7.86 -2.77
CA PHE A 68 -6.08 8.90 -1.88
C PHE A 68 -4.58 9.15 -2.10
N ILE A 69 -4.10 10.27 -1.58
CA ILE A 69 -2.68 10.62 -1.47
C ILE A 69 -2.37 10.87 0.00
N SER A 70 -1.30 10.28 0.52
CA SER A 70 -0.73 10.63 1.81
C SER A 70 0.60 11.37 1.60
N ILE A 71 0.72 12.53 2.26
CA ILE A 71 1.95 13.34 2.29
C ILE A 71 2.93 12.90 3.39
N GLU A 72 2.53 11.92 4.20
CA GLU A 72 3.35 11.30 5.25
C GLU A 72 3.38 9.79 4.98
N PRO A 73 4.15 9.33 3.96
CA PRO A 73 4.15 7.94 3.51
C PRO A 73 4.49 6.95 4.64
N GLU A 74 5.39 7.34 5.55
CA GLU A 74 5.80 6.53 6.72
C GLU A 74 4.67 6.26 7.72
N LYS A 75 3.59 7.07 7.71
CA LYS A 75 2.45 6.93 8.62
C LYS A 75 1.30 6.11 8.03
N VAL A 76 1.42 5.63 6.79
CA VAL A 76 0.39 4.82 6.15
C VAL A 76 0.50 3.39 6.70
N THR A 77 -0.48 3.00 7.51
CA THR A 77 -0.62 1.63 8.05
C THR A 77 -1.98 1.08 7.66
N PHE A 78 -2.02 -0.15 7.17
CA PHE A 78 -3.27 -0.86 6.90
C PHE A 78 -3.55 -1.85 8.03
N PHE A 79 -4.82 -1.94 8.44
CA PHE A 79 -5.22 -2.92 9.44
C PHE A 79 -5.22 -4.30 8.81
N GLU A 80 -4.39 -5.22 9.32
CA GLU A 80 -4.53 -6.63 8.99
C GLU A 80 -5.86 -7.13 9.56
N GLN A 81 -6.77 -7.57 8.69
CA GLN A 81 -7.90 -8.35 9.14
C GLN A 81 -7.33 -9.70 9.62
N ASN A 82 -7.36 -9.94 10.93
CA ASN A 82 -7.01 -11.24 11.52
C ASN A 82 -7.74 -12.35 10.74
N GLN A 83 -7.01 -13.14 9.94
CA GLN A 83 -7.49 -14.42 9.46
C GLN A 83 -7.68 -15.31 10.70
N GLN A 84 -8.92 -15.49 11.13
CA GLN A 84 -9.22 -16.43 12.22
C GLN A 84 -8.75 -17.83 11.82
N GLN A 85 -7.97 -18.42 12.73
CA GLN A 85 -7.31 -19.72 12.66
C GLN A 85 -8.31 -20.86 12.39
N GLN A 86 -7.98 -21.74 11.44
CA GLN A 86 -8.35 -23.16 11.51
C GLN A 86 -7.09 -24.02 11.37
N THR A 87 -6.41 -24.22 12.50
CA THR A 87 -5.71 -25.47 12.77
C THR A 87 -6.38 -26.05 14.02
N GLN A 88 -7.16 -27.12 13.84
CA GLN A 88 -7.60 -27.92 14.98
C GLN A 88 -6.48 -28.90 15.40
N PRO A 89 -6.38 -29.22 16.70
CA PRO A 89 -5.26 -29.96 17.29
C PRO A 89 -5.33 -31.47 17.02
N GLN A 90 -4.16 -32.12 17.03
CA GLN A 90 -3.99 -33.58 17.14
C GLN A 90 -4.47 -34.06 18.52
N GLU A 91 -5.29 -35.11 18.56
CA GLU A 91 -5.42 -35.98 19.73
C GLU A 91 -4.74 -37.32 19.43
N GLU A 92 -3.59 -37.55 20.08
CA GLU A 92 -3.06 -38.88 20.35
C GLU A 92 -3.96 -39.59 21.36
N SER A 93 -4.46 -40.78 21.03
CA SER A 93 -4.35 -41.96 21.88
C SER A 93 -4.97 -43.16 21.19
N LYS A 94 -4.17 -44.21 20.98
CA LYS A 94 -4.53 -45.63 21.03
C LYS A 94 -3.27 -46.43 20.83
N ASP A 95 -2.47 -46.50 21.89
CA ASP A 95 -1.67 -47.69 22.14
C ASP A 95 -2.32 -48.44 23.31
N LEU A 96 -2.38 -49.76 23.12
CA LEU A 96 -2.57 -50.86 24.07
C LEU A 96 -3.97 -51.52 24.13
N ASN A 97 -3.90 -52.85 24.00
CA ASN A 97 -4.91 -53.93 24.15
C ASN A 97 -5.49 -54.40 22.79
N ASP A 98 -5.31 -55.64 22.28
CA ASP A 98 -4.87 -56.92 22.85
C ASP A 98 -4.35 -57.82 21.70
N ASP A 99 -3.19 -58.46 21.88
CA ASP A 99 -2.85 -59.73 21.21
C ASP A 99 -3.19 -60.87 22.19
N GLU A 100 -4.31 -61.55 21.95
CA GLU A 100 -4.58 -62.95 22.34
C GLU A 100 -5.15 -63.72 21.14
#